data_AF-A0A920H463-F1
#
_entry.id   AF-A0A920H463-F1
#
_cell.length_a   1.000
_cell.length_b   1.000
_cell.length_c   1.000
_cell.angle_alpha   90.00
_cell.angle_beta   90.00
_cell.angle_gamma   90.00
#
_symmetry.space_group_name_H-M   'P 1'
#
loop_
_entity.id
_entity.type
_entity.pdbx_description
1 polymer ?
#
loop_
_entity_poly.entity_id
_entity_poly.type
_entity_poly.pdbx_seq_one_letter_code
_entity_poly.pdbx_strand_id
1 'polypeptide(L)'
;MSSWWCVIHGYNNPKINDAMIKQIKKFSHVMFGGFTHEPAVTLAKKLIEITPKKLKKVFFSDSGSVSIEVAMKFAIQYWYAKGSPSKKISYCKEWLSWRYLLCDVSK
;
A
#
# COMPACT_ATOMS: atom_id res chain seq x y z
N MET A 1 -7.87 5.04 -25.27
CA MET A 1 -7.14 5.23 -23.99
C MET A 1 -7.78 4.35 -22.92
N SER A 2 -7.01 3.56 -22.19
CA SER A 2 -7.45 2.56 -21.20
C SER A 2 -7.90 3.17 -19.86
N SER A 3 -8.85 4.11 -19.89
CA SER A 3 -9.34 4.88 -18.71
C SER A 3 -8.20 5.34 -17.80
N TRP A 4 -7.45 6.34 -18.28
CA TRP A 4 -6.26 6.88 -17.62
C TRP A 4 -5.26 5.80 -17.20
N TRP A 5 -4.96 4.87 -18.11
CA TRP A 5 -3.92 3.84 -17.93
C TRP A 5 -4.24 2.77 -16.87
N CYS A 6 -5.48 2.71 -16.37
CA CYS A 6 -5.88 1.81 -15.29
C CYS A 6 -6.54 0.51 -15.79
N VAL A 7 -7.16 0.49 -16.97
CA VAL A 7 -7.96 -0.65 -17.46
C VAL A 7 -7.13 -1.56 -18.36
N ILE A 8 -6.16 -2.26 -17.77
CA ILE A 8 -5.22 -3.14 -18.51
C ILE A 8 -5.86 -4.46 -19.00
N HIS A 9 -7.00 -4.87 -18.43
CA HIS A 9 -7.69 -6.13 -18.74
C HIS A 9 -9.03 -5.95 -19.47
N GLY A 10 -9.32 -4.74 -19.94
CA GLY A 10 -10.61 -4.39 -20.53
C GLY A 10 -11.73 -4.22 -19.50
N TYR A 11 -12.89 -3.76 -19.97
CA TYR A 11 -14.09 -3.62 -19.14
C TYR A 11 -14.82 -4.96 -18.99
N ASN A 12 -15.59 -5.09 -17.91
CA ASN A 12 -16.43 -6.26 -17.64
C ASN A 12 -15.69 -7.61 -17.69
N ASN A 13 -14.47 -7.65 -17.14
CA ASN A 13 -13.68 -8.87 -17.11
C ASN A 13 -14.32 -9.90 -16.15
N PRO A 14 -14.79 -11.07 -16.64
CA PRO A 14 -15.56 -12.00 -15.83
C PRO A 14 -14.78 -12.52 -14.63
N LYS A 15 -13.47 -12.74 -14.79
CA LYS A 15 -12.60 -13.22 -13.70
C LYS A 15 -12.47 -12.20 -12.56
N ILE A 16 -12.39 -10.90 -12.89
CA ILE A 16 -12.32 -9.83 -11.90
C ILE A 16 -13.68 -9.68 -11.19
N ASN A 17 -14.76 -9.67 -11.96
CA ASN A 17 -16.12 -9.59 -11.41
C ASN A 17 -16.42 -10.74 -10.44
N ASP A 18 -16.11 -11.97 -10.84
CA ASP A 18 -16.32 -13.15 -10.00
C ASP A 18 -15.50 -13.10 -8.69
N ALA A 19 -14.25 -12.62 -8.77
CA ALA A 19 -13.40 -12.46 -7.60
C ALA A 19 -13.97 -11.42 -6.61
N MET A 20 -14.46 -10.28 -7.12
CA MET A 20 -15.10 -9.25 -6.30
C MET A 20 -16.37 -9.77 -5.63
N ILE A 21 -17.26 -10.44 -6.37
CA ILE A 21 -18.52 -10.99 -5.83
C ILE A 21 -18.22 -12.04 -4.74
N LYS A 22 -17.25 -12.93 -4.98
CA LYS A 22 -16.83 -13.95 -3.99
C LYS A 22 -16.31 -13.30 -2.72
N GLN A 23 -15.52 -12.23 -2.82
CA GLN A 23 -14.99 -11.53 -1.66
C GLN A 23 -16.09 -10.80 -0.88
N ILE A 24 -16.97 -10.06 -1.55
CA ILE A 24 -18.07 -9.32 -0.91
C ILE A 24 -19.00 -10.25 -0.13
N LYS A 25 -19.24 -11.47 -0.63
CA LYS A 25 -20.02 -12.50 0.08
C LYS A 25 -19.37 -12.99 1.37
N LYS A 26 -18.04 -12.90 1.50
CA LYS A 26 -17.32 -13.23 2.75
C LYS A 26 -17.34 -12.05 3.71
N PHE A 27 -16.90 -10.88 3.25
CA PHE A 27 -16.99 -9.60 3.96
C PHE A 27 -16.66 -8.45 2.99
N SER A 28 -17.25 -7.27 3.22
CA SER A 28 -17.00 -6.07 2.41
C SER A 28 -15.72 -5.34 2.81
N HIS A 29 -15.48 -5.18 4.12
CA HIS A 29 -14.32 -4.45 4.64
C HIS A 29 -14.03 -4.83 6.10
N VAL A 30 -12.74 -4.85 6.47
CA VAL A 30 -12.28 -4.93 7.86
C VAL A 30 -11.15 -3.90 8.02
N MET A 31 -11.14 -3.19 9.15
CA MET A 31 -10.10 -2.22 9.43
C MET A 31 -8.72 -2.90 9.56
N PHE A 32 -7.70 -2.37 8.86
CA PHE A 32 -6.32 -2.89 8.92
C PHE A 32 -5.59 -2.60 10.25
N GLY A 33 -6.20 -1.83 11.15
CA GLY A 33 -5.64 -1.49 12.45
C GLY A 33 -5.67 -2.69 13.39
N GLY A 34 -4.58 -3.46 13.43
CA GLY A 34 -4.45 -4.63 14.31
C GLY A 34 -5.09 -5.92 13.79
N PHE A 35 -5.81 -5.86 12.65
CA PHE A 35 -6.35 -7.02 11.97
C PHE A 35 -5.74 -7.17 10.57
N THR A 36 -5.72 -8.40 10.07
CA THR A 36 -5.30 -8.73 8.71
C THR A 36 -6.31 -9.69 8.09
N HIS A 37 -6.19 -9.90 6.79
CA HIS A 37 -7.04 -10.84 6.06
C HIS A 37 -6.31 -11.42 4.84
N GLU A 38 -6.70 -12.62 4.44
CA GLU A 38 -6.08 -13.41 3.38
C GLU A 38 -5.81 -12.63 2.07
N PRO A 39 -6.74 -11.78 1.55
CA PRO A 39 -6.50 -11.03 0.31
C PRO A 39 -5.32 -10.06 0.41
N ALA A 40 -5.14 -9.38 1.55
CA ALA A 40 -4.03 -8.46 1.78
C ALA A 40 -2.69 -9.18 1.75
N VAL A 41 -2.60 -10.28 2.48
CA VAL A 41 -1.37 -11.07 2.61
C VAL A 41 -1.00 -11.65 1.25
N THR A 42 -1.98 -12.21 0.54
CA THR A 42 -1.78 -12.79 -0.80
C THR A 42 -1.30 -11.75 -1.80
N LEU A 43 -1.93 -10.56 -1.81
CA LEU A 43 -1.52 -9.47 -2.68
C LEU A 43 -0.12 -8.95 -2.33
N ALA A 44 0.18 -8.76 -1.04
CA ALA A 44 1.49 -8.30 -0.59
C ALA A 44 2.61 -9.27 -1.01
N LYS A 45 2.41 -10.58 -0.85
CA LYS A 45 3.36 -11.62 -1.29
C LYS A 45 3.62 -11.53 -2.79
N LYS A 46 2.55 -11.49 -3.60
CA LYS A 46 2.67 -11.36 -5.07
C LYS A 46 3.39 -10.08 -5.49
N LEU A 47 3.13 -8.95 -4.82
CA LEU A 47 3.82 -7.69 -5.09
C LEU A 47 5.32 -7.79 -4.79
N ILE A 48 5.70 -8.42 -3.67
CA ILE A 48 7.11 -8.64 -3.32
C ILE A 48 7.81 -9.53 -4.36
N GLU A 49 7.13 -10.57 -4.86
CA GLU A 49 7.68 -11.48 -5.88
C GLU A 49 8.02 -10.79 -7.20
N ILE A 50 7.21 -9.81 -7.63
CA ILE A 50 7.39 -9.12 -8.91
C ILE A 50 8.22 -7.83 -8.81
N THR A 51 8.51 -7.36 -7.59
CA THR A 51 9.27 -6.12 -7.36
C THR A 51 10.77 -6.39 -7.15
N PRO A 52 11.65 -5.37 -7.25
CA PRO A 52 13.08 -5.56 -7.03
C PRO A 52 13.38 -6.19 -5.66
N LYS A 53 14.33 -7.13 -5.59
CA LYS A 53 14.69 -7.93 -4.39
C LYS A 53 14.96 -7.13 -3.10
N LYS A 54 15.28 -5.84 -3.22
CA LYS A 54 15.51 -4.94 -2.08
C LYS A 54 14.21 -4.52 -1.38
N LEU A 55 13.06 -4.59 -2.05
CA LEU A 55 11.75 -4.25 -1.52
C LEU A 55 11.10 -5.51 -0.92
N LYS A 56 10.84 -5.49 0.39
CA LYS A 56 10.32 -6.66 1.14
C LYS A 56 9.06 -6.38 1.94
N LYS A 57 8.57 -5.13 1.93
CA LYS A 57 7.43 -4.69 2.73
C LYS A 57 6.49 -3.88 1.84
N VAL A 58 5.19 -4.04 2.08
CA VAL A 58 4.12 -3.39 1.33
C VAL A 58 3.27 -2.56 2.29
N PHE A 59 2.98 -1.32 1.89
CA PHE A 59 1.98 -0.46 2.52
C PHE A 59 0.89 -0.18 1.50
N PHE A 60 -0.37 -0.42 1.85
CA PHE A 60 -1.51 -0.16 0.97
C PHE A 60 -2.09 1.22 1.22
N SER A 61 -2.43 1.93 0.15
CA SER A 61 -3.21 3.17 0.16
C SER A 61 -4.35 3.08 -0.84
N ASP A 62 -5.34 3.96 -0.70
CA ASP A 62 -6.53 4.04 -1.54
C ASP A 62 -6.27 4.64 -2.94
N SER A 63 -5.20 5.43 -3.07
CA SER A 63 -4.89 6.17 -4.29
C SER A 63 -3.38 6.33 -4.52
N GLY A 64 -3.03 6.70 -5.76
CA GLY A 64 -1.65 6.98 -6.16
C GLY A 64 -1.05 8.19 -5.41
N SER A 65 -1.80 9.28 -5.30
CA SER A 65 -1.32 10.50 -4.61
C SER A 65 -1.02 10.24 -3.13
N VAL A 66 -1.91 9.52 -2.43
CA VAL A 66 -1.69 9.14 -1.02
C VAL A 66 -0.48 8.21 -0.88
N SER A 67 -0.25 7.31 -1.85
CA SER A 67 0.93 6.43 -1.82
C SER A 67 2.26 7.22 -1.86
N ILE A 68 2.29 8.33 -2.62
CA ILE A 68 3.44 9.23 -2.68
C ILE A 68 3.64 9.96 -1.36
N GLU A 69 2.58 10.49 -0.77
CA GLU A 69 2.67 11.16 0.54
C GLU A 69 3.19 10.21 1.63
N VAL A 70 2.70 8.97 1.66
CA VAL A 70 3.19 7.93 2.57
C VAL A 70 4.66 7.62 2.33
N ALA A 71 5.09 7.46 1.07
CA ALA A 71 6.49 7.21 0.74
C ALA A 71 7.41 8.34 1.23
N MET A 72 6.96 9.59 1.09
CA MET A 72 7.69 10.76 1.58
C MET A 72 7.79 10.78 3.10
N LYS A 73 6.69 10.49 3.81
CA LYS A 73 6.68 10.35 5.27
C LYS A 73 7.63 9.25 5.75
N PHE A 74 7.68 8.11 5.07
CA PHE A 74 8.66 7.05 5.39
C PHE A 74 10.11 7.51 5.20
N ALA A 75 10.40 8.26 4.13
CA ALA A 75 11.75 8.77 3.89
C ALA A 75 12.20 9.76 4.97
N ILE A 76 11.31 10.66 5.41
CA ILE A 76 11.58 11.59 6.52
C ILE A 76 11.76 10.83 7.84
N GLN A 77 10.85 9.91 8.15
CA GLN A 77 10.89 9.13 9.39
C GLN A 77 12.15 8.26 9.48
N TYR A 78 12.62 7.73 8.35
CA TYR A 78 13.87 6.98 8.29
C TYR A 78 15.09 7.83 8.72
N TRP A 79 15.21 9.06 8.22
CA TRP A 79 16.32 9.94 8.58
C TRP A 79 16.23 10.45 10.01
N TYR A 80 15.00 10.69 10.49
CA TYR A 80 14.76 11.01 11.89
C TYR A 80 15.21 9.87 12.81
N ALA A 81 14.82 8.63 12.51
CA ALA A 81 15.22 7.44 13.26
C ALA A 81 16.73 7.16 13.19
N LYS A 82 17.42 7.63 12.15
CA LYS A 82 18.89 7.57 12.03
C LYS A 82 19.63 8.67 12.79
N GLY A 83 18.94 9.55 13.51
CA GLY A 83 19.55 10.67 14.25
C GLY A 83 20.10 11.77 13.34
N SER A 84 19.67 11.83 12.07
CA SER A 84 20.11 12.83 11.09
C SER A 84 18.91 13.65 10.56
N PRO A 85 18.19 14.39 11.43
CA PRO A 85 16.97 15.11 11.06
C PRO A 85 17.23 16.28 10.08
N SER A 86 18.48 16.71 9.94
CA SER A 86 18.89 17.81 9.06
C SER A 86 18.94 17.43 7.57
N LYS A 87 18.80 16.14 7.21
CA LYS A 87 18.53 15.73 5.83
C LYS A 87 17.09 16.11 5.46
N LYS A 88 16.92 17.41 5.18
CA LYS A 88 15.66 18.00 4.72
C LYS A 88 15.33 17.44 3.35
N ILE A 89 14.40 16.50 3.30
CA ILE A 89 13.59 16.28 2.11
C ILE A 89 12.64 17.48 2.07
N SER A 90 12.83 18.41 1.13
CA SER A 90 12.00 19.61 1.02
C SER A 90 10.56 19.22 0.68
N TYR A 91 9.63 19.38 1.62
CA TYR A 91 8.19 19.26 1.40
C TYR A 91 7.39 20.18 2.33
N CYS A 92 6.11 20.40 2.00
CA CYS A 92 5.17 21.21 2.77
C CYS A 92 5.06 20.67 4.21
N LYS A 93 5.23 21.55 5.20
CA LYS A 93 5.69 21.26 6.58
C LYS A 93 4.62 20.74 7.57
N GLU A 94 3.38 20.62 7.16
CA GLU A 94 2.32 20.12 8.04
C GLU A 94 2.32 18.58 7.97
N TRP A 95 1.88 17.87 9.02
CA TRP A 95 1.70 16.40 9.04
C TRP A 95 2.88 15.51 9.47
N LEU A 96 3.31 15.62 10.73
CA LEU A 96 4.07 14.56 11.42
C LEU A 96 3.37 14.11 12.71
N SER A 97 2.36 13.24 12.56
CA SER A 97 1.84 12.43 13.67
C SER A 97 1.19 11.16 13.15
N TRP A 98 1.95 10.08 12.96
CA TRP A 98 1.41 8.72 12.81
C TRP A 98 2.37 7.69 13.40
N ARG A 99 1.86 6.90 14.35
CA ARG A 99 2.52 5.73 14.95
C ARG A 99 1.81 4.47 14.41
N TYR A 100 2.56 3.64 13.68
CA TYR A 100 2.29 2.25 13.28
C TYR A 100 1.08 1.93 12.38
N LEU A 101 1.38 1.55 11.13
CA LEU A 101 0.60 0.61 10.31
C LEU A 101 1.53 0.06 9.22
N LEU A 102 2.38 -0.91 9.56
CA LEU A 102 3.14 -1.68 8.57
C LEU A 102 2.62 -3.12 8.64
N CYS A 103 2.08 -3.61 7.53
CA CYS A 103 1.76 -5.02 7.39
C CYS A 103 3.09 -5.78 7.25
N ASP A 104 3.48 -6.52 8.29
CA ASP A 104 4.66 -7.38 8.25
C ASP A 104 4.29 -8.73 7.64
N VAL A 105 4.86 -9.03 6.47
CA VAL A 105 4.52 -10.23 5.66
C VAL A 105 5.31 -11.46 6.14
N SER A 106 6.11 -11.34 7.20
CA SER A 106 6.88 -12.44 7.79
C SER A 106 6.12 -13.29 8.81
N LYS A 107 4.80 -13.16 8.89
CA LYS A 107 3.90 -14.04 9.65
C LYS A 107 2.89 -14.72 8.72
#